data_AF-A0AAW4PHU6-F1
#
_entry.id   AF-A0AAW4PHU6-F1
#
_cell.length_a   1.000
_cell.length_b   1.000
_cell.length_c   1.000
_cell.angle_alpha   90.00
_cell.angle_beta   90.00
_cell.angle_gamma   90.00
#
_symmetry.space_group_name_H-M   'P 1'
#
loop_
_entity.id
_entity.type
_entity.pdbx_description
1 polymer ?
#
loop_
_entity_poly.entity_id
_entity_poly.type
_entity_poly.pdbx_seq_one_letter_code
_entity_poly.pdbx_strand_id
1 'polypeptide(L)' 'MPPEGYQTITVSEETAALLAAVMEEYSVESKAAAVDVAATIALERDEAELARLLAEQLS' A
#
# COMPACT_ATOMS: atom_id res chain seq x y z
N MET A 1 -20.70 -11.90 -5.85
CA MET A 1 -20.60 -11.48 -4.45
C MET A 1 -19.36 -12.14 -3.86
N PRO A 2 -18.45 -11.41 -3.19
CA PRO A 2 -17.30 -12.04 -2.56
C PRO A 2 -17.75 -12.97 -1.42
N PRO A 3 -16.92 -13.98 -1.06
CA PRO A 3 -17.15 -14.81 0.12
C PRO A 3 -17.19 -13.96 1.40
N GLU A 4 -17.81 -14.48 2.45
CA GLU A 4 -17.83 -13.82 3.76
C GLU A 4 -16.41 -13.55 4.26
N GLY A 5 -16.16 -12.32 4.74
CA GLY A 5 -14.83 -11.86 5.15
C GLY A 5 -13.95 -11.32 4.02
N TYR A 6 -14.41 -11.33 2.77
CA TYR A 6 -13.66 -10.79 1.63
C TYR A 6 -14.38 -9.60 0.99
N GLN A 7 -13.60 -8.63 0.53
CA GLN A 7 -14.11 -7.49 -0.24
C GLN A 7 -13.68 -7.61 -1.71
N THR A 8 -14.48 -7.04 -2.60
CA THR A 8 -14.12 -6.86 -4.02
C THR A 8 -13.95 -5.38 -4.28
N ILE A 9 -12.81 -5.01 -4.85
CA ILE A 9 -12.55 -3.65 -5.33
C ILE A 9 -12.42 -3.67 -6.85
N THR A 10 -12.94 -2.64 -7.50
CA THR A 10 -12.72 -2.38 -8.93
C THR A 10 -11.64 -1.33 -9.04
N VAL A 11 -10.61 -1.60 -9.83
CA VAL A 11 -9.48 -0.69 -10.05
C VAL A 11 -9.25 -0.51 -11.54
N SER A 12 -8.59 0.57 -11.94
CA SER A 12 -8.20 0.78 -13.33
C SER A 12 -7.10 -0.19 -13.75
N GLU A 13 -6.88 -0.34 -15.06
CA GLU A 13 -5.74 -1.11 -15.60
C GLU A 13 -4.40 -0.54 -15.12
N GLU A 14 -4.31 0.79 -15.01
CA GLU A 14 -3.13 1.48 -14.49
C GLU A 14 -2.83 1.08 -13.04
N THR A 15 -3.85 1.10 -12.16
CA THR A 15 -3.69 0.63 -10.78
C THR A 15 -3.31 -0.85 -10.72
N ALA A 16 -3.87 -1.69 -11.61
CA ALA A 16 -3.49 -3.10 -11.68
C ALA A 16 -2.02 -3.30 -12.10
N ALA A 17 -1.49 -2.46 -12.99
CA ALA A 17 -0.09 -2.47 -13.38
C ALA A 17 0.84 -2.03 -12.23
N LEU A 18 0.44 -1.00 -11.48
CA LEU A 18 1.16 -0.58 -10.28
C LEU A 18 1.22 -1.69 -9.23
N LEU A 19 0.10 -2.40 -9.00
CA LEU A 19 0.09 -3.55 -8.10
C LEU A 19 1.02 -4.68 -8.59
N ALA A 20 1.13 -4.90 -9.90
CA ALA A 20 2.09 -5.87 -10.43
C ALA A 20 3.56 -5.45 -10.15
N ALA A 21 3.88 -4.16 -10.26
CA ALA A 21 5.20 -3.65 -9.90
C ALA A 21 5.49 -3.82 -8.39
N VAL A 22 4.49 -3.60 -7.53
CA VAL A 22 4.61 -3.88 -6.08
C VAL A 22 4.83 -5.38 -5.83
N MET A 23 4.15 -6.26 -6.57
CA MET A 23 4.37 -7.70 -6.48
C MET A 23 5.81 -8.10 -6.79
N GLU A 24 6.39 -7.52 -7.85
CA GLU A 24 7.77 -7.77 -8.25
C GLU A 24 8.77 -7.20 -7.22
N GLU A 25 8.63 -5.93 -6.88
CA GLU A 25 9.55 -5.22 -5.97
C GLU A 25 9.62 -5.89 -4.58
N TYR A 26 8.47 -6.26 -4.03
CA TYR A 26 8.38 -6.85 -2.69
C TYR A 26 8.25 -8.38 -2.71
N SER A 27 8.39 -9.00 -3.89
CA SER A 27 8.33 -10.46 -4.08
C SER A 27 7.10 -11.12 -3.44
N VAL A 28 5.92 -10.51 -3.61
CA VAL A 28 4.66 -11.04 -3.07
C VAL A 28 3.83 -11.75 -4.15
N GLU A 29 3.26 -12.90 -3.78
CA GLU A 29 2.66 -13.83 -4.75
C GLU A 29 1.19 -13.54 -5.09
N SER A 30 0.57 -12.54 -4.45
CA SER A 30 -0.84 -12.20 -4.72
C SER A 30 -1.07 -10.70 -4.78
N LYS A 31 -2.06 -10.30 -5.59
CA LYS A 31 -2.52 -8.90 -5.63
C LYS A 31 -3.06 -8.43 -4.28
N ALA A 32 -3.65 -9.33 -3.48
CA ALA A 32 -4.08 -9.01 -2.12
C ALA A 32 -2.89 -8.64 -1.23
N ALA A 33 -1.84 -9.45 -1.23
CA ALA A 33 -0.61 -9.14 -0.49
C ALA A 33 0.06 -7.85 -0.99
N ALA A 34 0.02 -7.57 -2.29
CA ALA A 34 0.53 -6.31 -2.84
C ALA A 34 -0.28 -5.09 -2.37
N VAL A 35 -1.61 -5.22 -2.24
CA VAL A 35 -2.46 -4.18 -1.64
C VAL A 35 -2.08 -3.96 -0.18
N ASP A 36 -1.89 -5.03 0.59
CA ASP A 36 -1.51 -4.92 2.01
C ASP A 36 -0.14 -4.25 2.19
N VAL A 37 0.85 -4.65 1.38
CA VAL A 37 2.19 -4.03 1.38
C VAL A 37 2.11 -2.55 0.99
N ALA A 38 1.40 -2.23 -0.10
CA ALA A 38 1.26 -0.85 -0.55
C ALA A 38 0.55 0.03 0.49
N ALA A 39 -0.51 -0.48 1.14
CA ALA A 39 -1.24 0.23 2.18
C ALA A 39 -0.36 0.46 3.42
N THR A 40 0.38 -0.56 3.86
CA THR A 40 1.29 -0.46 5.01
C THR A 40 2.36 0.59 4.76
N ILE A 41 3.04 0.53 3.61
CA ILE A 41 4.08 1.50 3.24
C ILE A 41 3.52 2.92 3.13
N ALA A 42 2.32 3.09 2.57
CA ALA A 42 1.69 4.39 2.47
C ALA A 42 1.42 5.00 3.85
N LEU A 43 0.96 4.19 4.81
CA LEU A 43 0.72 4.62 6.20
C LEU A 43 2.03 4.91 6.95
N GLU A 44 3.05 4.05 6.81
CA GLU A 44 4.36 4.25 7.44
C GLU A 44 5.07 5.52 6.93
N ARG A 45 4.90 5.85 5.63
CA ARG A 45 5.44 7.08 5.05
C ARG A 45 4.81 8.33 5.64
N ASP A 46 3.53 8.28 5.97
CA ASP A 46 2.82 9.39 6.61
C ASP A 46 3.35 9.62 8.04
N GLU A 47 3.56 8.55 8.80
CA GLU A 47 4.15 8.62 10.14
C GLU A 47 5.61 9.13 10.11
N ALA A 48 6.42 8.64 9.17
CA ALA A 48 7.81 9.06 9.02
C ALA A 48 7.92 10.54 8.62
N GLU A 49 7.05 11.00 7.72
CA GLU A 49 7.01 12.40 7.30
C GLU A 49 6.53 13.31 8.45
N LEU A 50 5.50 12.89 9.19
CA LEU A 50 5.05 13.60 10.38
C LEU A 50 6.15 13.69 11.44
N ALA A 51 6.87 12.60 11.70
CA ALA A 51 8.00 12.58 12.64
C ALA A 51 9.12 13.54 12.21
N ARG A 52 9.41 13.62 10.91
CA ARG A 52 10.39 14.57 10.35
C ARG A 52 9.96 16.01 10.55
N LEU A 53 8.72 16.35 10.22
CA LEU A 53 8.18 17.71 10.40
C LEU A 53 8.18 18.15 11.86
N LEU A 54 7.84 17.24 12.79
CA LEU A 54 7.90 17.50 14.22
C LEU A 54 9.34 17.71 14.72
N ALA A 55 10.29 16.91 14.23
CA ALA A 55 11.70 17.07 14.56
C ALA A 55 12.25 18.43 14.10
N GLU A 56 11.85 18.90 12.90
CA GLU A 56 12.22 20.24 12.38
C GLU A 56 11.58 21.39 13.18
N GLN A 57 10.42 21.19 13.82
CA GLN A 57 9.79 22.21 14.67
C GLN A 57 10.36 22.27 16.09
N LEU A 58 10.93 21.16 16.57
CA LEU A 58 11.50 21.03 17.92
C LEU A 58 13.01 21.32 17.97
N SER A 59 13.64 21.57 16.82
CA SER A 59 15.03 22.01 16.66
C SER A 59 15.15 23.52 16.60
#